data_AF-A0A8T3TJB8-F1
#
_entry.id   AF-A0A8T3TJB8-F1
#
_cell.length_a   1.000
_cell.length_b   1.000
_cell.length_c   1.000
_cell.angle_alpha   90.00
_cell.angle_beta   90.00
_cell.angle_gamma   90.00
#
_symmetry.space_group_name_H-M   'P 1'
#
loop_
_entity.id
_entity.type
_entity.pdbx_description
1 polymer ?
#
loop_
_entity_poly.entity_id
_entity_poly.type
_entity_poly.pdbx_seq_one_letter_code
_entity_poly.pdbx_strand_id
1 'polypeptide(L)'
;VVELLAAHDVLALPFPDEYGGLGGDLLTLCVAVEELSRVCATSGLILAVQELGGLPLLLAGTDEQKRRWIPDLAKGAMLAAFAVTESGAGSDASKIRTRAVRDGGGDGGDGHGGDWRLDGSKRFISHGNVAGLVAVFAMTDPDPAAIKAYRHLTCFYVEKGMPGFSTSRLEHKMGIRGSPTAELAFDGVRVPDANRIGEPGEGWSIAMRTFARSRPGIAAQAVGIAQGALDVAARYAAEREQFGKPIGELQMVGAMLADMATQTEAARQLLYTACEEIEAGGPGAARWAAMCKLFAGDTAMAVTTDAVQVMGGYGYITEYPVERMMRDAKITQLYEGTQQIQRLIIARDLLAAQSQG
;
A
#
# COMPACT_ATOMS: atom_id res chain seq x y z
N VAL A 1 -16.70 -8.95 3.45
CA VAL A 1 -15.26 -9.10 3.80
C VAL A 1 -14.86 -8.05 4.83
N VAL A 2 -14.99 -6.74 4.55
CA VAL A 2 -14.69 -5.68 5.53
C VAL A 2 -15.38 -5.93 6.87
N GLU A 3 -16.70 -6.16 6.87
CA GLU A 3 -17.47 -6.46 8.09
C GLU A 3 -16.96 -7.70 8.84
N LEU A 4 -16.47 -8.73 8.13
CA LEU A 4 -15.89 -9.92 8.74
C LEU A 4 -14.53 -9.61 9.37
N LEU A 5 -13.67 -8.85 8.68
CA LEU A 5 -12.39 -8.42 9.23
C LEU A 5 -12.59 -7.53 10.46
N ALA A 6 -13.60 -6.66 10.46
CA ALA A 6 -13.98 -5.83 11.59
C ALA A 6 -14.50 -6.67 12.76
N ALA A 7 -15.42 -7.62 12.51
CA ALA A 7 -16.01 -8.47 13.56
C ALA A 7 -15.00 -9.41 14.25
N HIS A 8 -13.83 -9.62 13.63
CA HIS A 8 -12.72 -10.40 14.17
C HIS A 8 -11.50 -9.54 14.56
N ASP A 9 -11.68 -8.23 14.70
CA ASP A 9 -10.67 -7.25 15.11
C ASP A 9 -9.41 -7.20 14.21
N VAL A 10 -9.47 -7.77 13.01
CA VAL A 10 -8.35 -7.78 12.07
C VAL A 10 -8.00 -6.35 11.62
N LEU A 11 -9.00 -5.49 11.46
CA LEU A 11 -8.78 -4.07 11.09
C LEU A 11 -8.24 -3.22 12.25
N ALA A 12 -8.26 -3.73 13.48
CA ALA A 12 -7.72 -3.08 14.67
C ALA A 12 -6.21 -3.32 14.84
N LEU A 13 -5.66 -4.33 14.16
CA LEU A 13 -4.23 -4.71 14.21
C LEU A 13 -3.24 -3.54 14.12
N PRO A 14 -3.32 -2.63 13.13
CA PRO A 14 -2.28 -1.62 12.95
C PRO A 14 -2.38 -0.44 13.94
N PHE A 15 -3.41 -0.40 14.78
CA PHE A 15 -3.70 0.75 15.64
C PHE A 15 -3.33 0.45 17.11
N PRO A 16 -2.89 1.45 17.91
CA PRO A 16 -2.54 1.24 19.32
C PRO A 16 -3.75 0.91 20.22
N ASP A 17 -3.51 0.09 21.24
CA ASP A 17 -4.52 -0.32 22.24
C ASP A 17 -5.19 0.86 22.94
N GLU A 18 -4.43 1.92 23.26
CA GLU A 18 -4.94 3.12 23.95
C GLU A 18 -6.03 3.85 23.15
N TYR A 19 -6.13 3.60 21.84
CA TYR A 19 -7.15 4.14 20.95
C TYR A 19 -8.14 3.08 20.44
N GLY A 20 -8.15 1.89 21.07
CA GLY A 20 -9.05 0.78 20.71
C GLY A 20 -8.55 -0.12 19.58
N GLY A 21 -7.25 -0.09 19.29
CA GLY A 21 -6.59 -1.05 18.40
C GLY A 21 -6.06 -2.29 19.14
N LEU A 22 -5.18 -3.05 18.47
CA LEU A 22 -4.50 -4.24 19.02
C LEU A 22 -2.97 -4.11 19.10
N GLY A 23 -2.42 -2.96 18.69
CA GLY A 23 -1.00 -2.66 18.84
C GLY A 23 -0.05 -3.61 18.11
N GLY A 24 -0.49 -4.21 17.01
CA GLY A 24 0.29 -5.17 16.25
C GLY A 24 1.55 -4.53 15.66
N ASP A 25 2.69 -5.19 15.86
CA ASP A 25 3.93 -4.82 15.19
C ASP A 25 3.85 -5.05 13.68
N LEU A 26 4.82 -4.50 12.94
CA LEU A 26 4.86 -4.61 11.49
C LEU A 26 4.88 -6.06 10.99
N LEU A 27 5.56 -6.97 11.70
CA LEU A 27 5.63 -8.38 11.34
C LEU A 27 4.25 -9.05 11.47
N THR A 28 3.57 -8.84 12.60
CA THR A 28 2.21 -9.36 12.86
C THR A 28 1.23 -8.88 11.79
N LEU A 29 1.29 -7.60 11.43
CA LEU A 29 0.50 -7.04 10.35
C LEU A 29 0.79 -7.72 9.01
N CYS A 30 2.08 -7.91 8.67
CA CYS A 30 2.49 -8.55 7.42
C CYS A 30 2.05 -10.01 7.35
N VAL A 31 2.15 -10.78 8.44
CA VAL A 31 1.64 -12.15 8.50
C VAL A 31 0.14 -12.20 8.21
N ALA A 32 -0.65 -11.30 8.80
CA ALA A 32 -2.09 -11.23 8.53
C ALA A 32 -2.40 -10.90 7.06
N VAL A 33 -1.66 -9.95 6.45
CA VAL A 33 -1.81 -9.61 5.04
C VAL A 33 -1.40 -10.77 4.13
N GLU A 34 -0.32 -11.49 4.44
CA GLU A 34 0.15 -12.66 3.71
C GLU A 34 -0.93 -13.76 3.70
N GLU A 35 -1.44 -14.15 4.87
CA GLU A 35 -2.43 -15.22 4.99
C GLU A 35 -3.75 -14.90 4.27
N LEU A 36 -4.23 -13.64 4.37
CA LEU A 36 -5.40 -13.20 3.61
C LEU A 36 -5.14 -13.21 2.09
N SER A 37 -3.93 -12.80 1.68
CA SER A 37 -3.56 -12.70 0.26
C SER A 37 -3.29 -14.04 -0.38
N ARG A 38 -2.92 -15.06 0.40
CA ARG A 38 -2.86 -16.48 -0.01
C ARG A 38 -4.15 -16.96 -0.65
N VAL A 39 -5.28 -16.49 -0.15
CA VAL A 39 -6.60 -16.82 -0.69
C VAL A 39 -7.10 -15.75 -1.66
N CYS A 40 -6.97 -14.47 -1.30
CA CYS A 40 -7.47 -13.36 -2.11
C CYS A 40 -6.66 -12.08 -1.89
N ALA A 41 -5.86 -11.69 -2.88
CA ALA A 41 -5.09 -10.44 -2.89
C ALA A 41 -5.95 -9.22 -2.54
N THR A 42 -7.19 -9.14 -3.05
CA THR A 42 -8.10 -8.03 -2.75
C THR A 42 -8.45 -7.96 -1.27
N SER A 43 -8.64 -9.10 -0.60
CA SER A 43 -9.03 -9.14 0.81
C SER A 43 -7.87 -8.74 1.71
N GLY A 44 -6.65 -9.23 1.43
CA GLY A 44 -5.45 -8.80 2.15
C GLY A 44 -5.14 -7.32 1.96
N LEU A 45 -5.45 -6.76 0.78
CA LEU A 45 -5.27 -5.33 0.51
C LEU A 45 -6.12 -4.43 1.41
N ILE A 46 -7.27 -4.91 1.91
CA ILE A 46 -8.13 -4.10 2.80
C ILE A 46 -7.33 -3.69 4.05
N LEU A 47 -6.67 -4.66 4.69
CA LEU A 47 -5.87 -4.42 5.89
C LEU A 47 -4.64 -3.55 5.57
N ALA A 48 -3.94 -3.84 4.47
CA ALA A 48 -2.78 -3.06 4.06
C ALA A 48 -3.12 -1.60 3.76
N VAL A 49 -4.26 -1.32 3.11
CA VAL A 49 -4.69 0.06 2.83
C VAL A 49 -5.26 0.74 4.08
N GLN A 50 -5.89 -0.02 4.99
CA GLN A 50 -6.35 0.51 6.28
C GLN A 50 -5.17 1.04 7.10
N GLU A 51 -4.06 0.28 7.15
CA GLU A 51 -2.82 0.73 7.76
C GLU A 51 -2.21 1.92 6.99
N LEU A 52 -2.02 1.80 5.68
CA LEU A 52 -1.45 2.87 4.84
C LEU A 52 -2.18 4.22 5.01
N GLY A 53 -3.52 4.21 5.01
CA GLY A 53 -4.33 5.42 5.17
C GLY A 53 -4.32 5.96 6.60
N GLY A 54 -4.13 5.11 7.61
CA GLY A 54 -4.04 5.49 9.03
C GLY A 54 -2.63 5.91 9.47
N LEU A 55 -1.58 5.48 8.77
CA LEU A 55 -0.19 5.73 9.14
C LEU A 55 0.18 7.21 9.34
N PRO A 56 -0.25 8.17 8.48
CA PRO A 56 0.02 9.58 8.74
C PRO A 56 -0.43 10.04 10.13
N LEU A 57 -1.61 9.58 10.57
CA LEU A 57 -2.16 9.87 11.90
C LEU A 57 -1.28 9.30 13.03
N LEU A 58 -0.76 8.08 12.86
CA LEU A 58 0.13 7.44 13.83
C LEU A 58 1.48 8.15 13.90
N LEU A 59 2.02 8.58 12.76
CA LEU A 59 3.37 9.13 12.62
C LEU A 59 3.51 10.60 13.00
N ALA A 60 2.44 11.39 12.83
CA ALA A 60 2.47 12.85 12.97
C ALA A 60 1.15 13.47 13.46
N GLY A 61 0.15 12.66 13.81
CA GLY A 61 -1.10 13.15 14.37
C GLY A 61 -0.99 13.54 15.85
N THR A 62 -1.76 14.53 16.26
CA THR A 62 -1.94 14.89 17.67
C THR A 62 -2.79 13.84 18.40
N ASP A 63 -2.71 13.80 19.73
CA ASP A 63 -3.55 12.90 20.54
C ASP A 63 -5.05 13.14 20.32
N GLU A 64 -5.46 14.40 20.11
CA GLU A 64 -6.85 14.73 19.79
C GLU A 64 -7.29 14.13 18.46
N GLN A 65 -6.45 14.22 17.41
CA GLN A 65 -6.74 13.62 16.12
C GLN A 65 -6.78 12.09 16.20
N LYS A 66 -5.85 11.48 16.96
CA LYS A 66 -5.81 10.03 17.20
C LYS A 66 -7.08 9.55 17.89
N ARG A 67 -7.49 10.22 18.98
CA ARG A 67 -8.74 9.92 19.70
C ARG A 67 -9.99 10.12 18.84
N ARG A 68 -9.95 11.05 17.90
CA ARG A 68 -11.07 11.34 17.00
C ARG A 68 -11.30 10.23 15.98
N TRP A 69 -10.25 9.72 15.33
CA TRP A 69 -10.42 8.85 14.17
C TRP A 69 -10.02 7.39 14.37
N ILE A 70 -8.99 7.10 15.18
CA ILE A 70 -8.49 5.72 15.33
C ILE A 70 -9.58 4.77 15.83
N PRO A 71 -10.46 5.11 16.80
CA PRO A 71 -11.48 4.19 17.27
C PRO A 71 -12.41 3.67 16.17
N ASP A 72 -12.80 4.53 15.23
CA ASP A 72 -13.68 4.16 14.11
C ASP A 72 -12.94 3.40 13.02
N LEU A 73 -11.64 3.70 12.83
CA LEU A 73 -10.76 2.93 11.94
C LEU A 73 -10.53 1.51 12.47
N ALA A 74 -10.24 1.37 13.76
CA ALA A 74 -9.95 0.08 14.40
C ALA A 74 -11.18 -0.83 14.41
N LYS A 75 -12.37 -0.29 14.72
CA LYS A 75 -13.63 -1.02 14.68
C LYS A 75 -14.11 -1.35 13.26
N GLY A 76 -13.45 -0.84 12.22
CA GLY A 76 -13.89 -0.98 10.83
C GLY A 76 -15.18 -0.24 10.49
N ALA A 77 -15.66 0.65 11.37
CA ALA A 77 -16.79 1.55 11.09
C ALA A 77 -16.42 2.58 10.00
N MET A 78 -15.13 2.88 9.89
CA MET A 78 -14.57 3.75 8.88
C MET A 78 -13.35 3.11 8.21
N LEU A 79 -13.30 3.17 6.88
CA LEU A 79 -12.09 2.82 6.11
C LEU A 79 -11.25 4.05 5.81
N ALA A 80 -9.94 3.86 5.80
CA ALA A 80 -8.97 4.87 5.41
C ALA A 80 -8.51 4.69 3.95
N ALA A 81 -8.11 5.80 3.33
CA ALA A 81 -7.42 5.83 2.05
C ALA A 81 -6.23 6.79 2.09
N PHE A 82 -5.28 6.59 1.18
CA PHE A 82 -4.06 7.39 1.07
C PHE A 82 -3.93 7.96 -0.34
N ALA A 83 -3.91 9.29 -0.45
CA ALA A 83 -4.06 10.01 -1.70
C ALA A 83 -2.89 10.94 -1.99
N VAL A 84 -1.87 10.37 -2.66
CA VAL A 84 -0.71 11.11 -3.19
C VAL A 84 -0.80 11.23 -4.70
N THR A 85 -0.94 10.10 -5.40
CA THR A 85 -0.83 10.00 -6.85
C THR A 85 -1.83 10.87 -7.60
N GLU A 86 -1.35 11.47 -8.70
CA GLU A 86 -2.11 12.29 -9.64
C GLU A 86 -1.88 11.82 -11.07
N SER A 87 -2.71 12.28 -12.01
CA SER A 87 -2.56 11.94 -13.43
C SER A 87 -1.18 12.30 -14.01
N GLY A 88 -0.58 13.40 -13.52
CA GLY A 88 0.75 13.85 -13.92
C GLY A 88 1.91 13.43 -13.00
N ALA A 89 1.63 12.78 -11.87
CA ALA A 89 2.64 12.48 -10.85
C ALA A 89 2.34 11.17 -10.10
N GLY A 90 3.07 10.11 -10.44
CA GLY A 90 3.06 8.82 -9.74
C GLY A 90 4.38 8.58 -9.03
N SER A 91 5.37 8.04 -9.76
CA SER A 91 6.72 7.79 -9.23
C SER A 91 7.44 9.06 -8.76
N ASP A 92 7.23 10.18 -9.45
CA ASP A 92 7.72 11.50 -9.03
C ASP A 92 6.64 12.21 -8.20
N ALA A 93 6.34 11.64 -7.04
CA ALA A 93 5.31 12.15 -6.11
C ALA A 93 5.61 13.57 -5.59
N SER A 94 6.85 14.06 -5.75
CA SER A 94 7.22 15.42 -5.35
C SER A 94 6.56 16.49 -6.22
N LYS A 95 6.10 16.13 -7.43
CA LYS A 95 5.54 17.05 -8.43
C LYS A 95 4.00 17.07 -8.50
N ILE A 96 3.34 16.58 -7.46
CA ILE A 96 1.89 16.70 -7.33
C ILE A 96 1.44 18.17 -7.37
N ARG A 97 0.23 18.44 -7.86
CA ARG A 97 -0.32 19.76 -8.16
C ARG A 97 -1.60 20.08 -7.40
N THR A 98 -2.26 19.10 -6.78
CA THR A 98 -3.37 19.38 -5.85
C THR A 98 -2.90 20.40 -4.84
N ARG A 99 -3.63 21.51 -4.70
CA ARG A 99 -3.22 22.66 -3.91
C ARG A 99 -4.13 22.84 -2.71
N ALA A 100 -3.56 23.31 -1.60
CA ALA A 100 -4.29 23.77 -0.43
C ALA A 100 -3.88 25.22 -0.13
N VAL A 101 -4.86 26.11 -0.02
CA VAL A 101 -4.65 27.53 0.35
C VAL A 101 -5.42 27.86 1.62
N ARG A 102 -5.00 28.88 2.36
CA ARG A 102 -5.81 29.39 3.48
C ARG A 102 -7.16 29.91 2.96
N ASP A 103 -8.23 29.52 3.63
CA ASP A 103 -9.58 29.94 3.31
C ASP A 103 -9.84 31.36 3.85
N GLY A 104 -9.91 32.35 2.96
CA GLY A 104 -10.22 33.75 3.31
C GLY A 104 -9.04 34.73 3.31
N GLY A 105 -7.82 34.31 2.94
CA GLY A 105 -6.65 35.20 2.85
C GLY A 105 -5.94 35.08 1.50
N GLY A 106 -5.91 36.17 0.73
CA GLY A 106 -5.04 36.33 -0.44
C GLY A 106 -3.56 36.41 -0.07
N ASP A 107 -2.70 36.28 -1.07
CA ASP A 107 -1.23 36.33 -0.97
C ASP A 107 -0.77 37.50 -0.07
N GLY A 108 -0.45 37.23 1.21
CA GLY A 108 0.04 38.25 2.15
C GLY A 108 -0.35 38.11 3.63
N GLY A 109 -1.11 37.09 4.04
CA GLY A 109 -1.42 36.84 5.46
C GLY A 109 -0.33 36.07 6.20
N ASP A 110 -0.06 36.48 7.43
CA ASP A 110 0.89 36.03 8.46
C ASP A 110 0.66 34.60 9.00
N GLY A 111 0.40 33.64 8.10
CA GLY A 111 0.68 32.20 8.28
C GLY A 111 -0.09 31.42 9.36
N HIS A 112 -0.78 32.08 10.29
CA HIS A 112 -1.29 31.46 11.50
C HIS A 112 -2.80 31.63 11.68
N GLY A 113 -3.51 30.50 11.67
CA GLY A 113 -4.92 30.39 12.04
C GLY A 113 -5.90 30.58 10.87
N GLY A 114 -6.46 29.48 10.38
CA GLY A 114 -7.54 29.49 9.39
C GLY A 114 -7.67 28.15 8.67
N ASP A 115 -8.89 27.83 8.25
CA ASP A 115 -9.16 26.62 7.47
C ASP A 115 -8.45 26.67 6.11
N TRP A 116 -8.45 25.55 5.41
CA TRP A 116 -7.85 25.38 4.10
C TRP A 116 -8.93 25.20 3.05
N ARG A 117 -8.65 25.62 1.82
CA ARG A 117 -9.41 25.28 0.63
C ARG A 117 -8.54 24.42 -0.27
N LEU A 118 -8.99 23.20 -0.54
CA LEU A 118 -8.31 22.20 -1.36
C LEU A 118 -8.92 22.12 -2.76
N ASP A 119 -8.06 22.19 -3.78
CA ASP A 119 -8.42 22.11 -5.18
C ASP A 119 -7.48 21.15 -5.94
N GLY A 120 -8.06 20.23 -6.70
CA GLY A 120 -7.30 19.30 -7.55
C GLY A 120 -7.96 17.93 -7.71
N SER A 121 -7.16 16.95 -8.13
CA SER A 121 -7.61 15.58 -8.24
C SER A 121 -6.51 14.58 -7.88
N LYS A 122 -6.94 13.43 -7.36
CA LYS A 122 -6.07 12.30 -7.03
C LYS A 122 -6.50 11.07 -7.83
N ARG A 123 -5.54 10.24 -8.22
CA ARG A 123 -5.74 9.16 -9.19
C ARG A 123 -5.25 7.84 -8.62
N PHE A 124 -5.97 6.77 -8.93
CA PHE A 124 -5.65 5.41 -8.49
C PHE A 124 -5.73 5.19 -6.97
N ILE A 125 -6.68 5.85 -6.31
CA ILE A 125 -6.80 5.79 -4.85
C ILE A 125 -7.59 4.55 -4.45
N SER A 126 -6.91 3.58 -3.85
CA SER A 126 -7.54 2.42 -3.19
C SER A 126 -8.46 2.88 -2.07
N HIS A 127 -9.59 2.19 -1.92
CA HIS A 127 -10.72 2.61 -1.06
C HIS A 127 -11.38 3.93 -1.47
N GLY A 128 -11.03 4.54 -2.61
CA GLY A 128 -11.37 5.94 -2.88
C GLY A 128 -12.86 6.31 -2.86
N ASN A 129 -13.79 5.38 -3.13
CA ASN A 129 -15.24 5.65 -3.03
C ASN A 129 -15.90 5.13 -1.73
N VAL A 130 -15.19 4.34 -0.94
CA VAL A 130 -15.71 3.69 0.27
C VAL A 130 -15.08 4.21 1.55
N ALA A 131 -13.87 4.79 1.50
CA ALA A 131 -13.20 5.38 2.64
C ALA A 131 -14.02 6.54 3.23
N GLY A 132 -14.14 6.55 4.56
CA GLY A 132 -14.70 7.67 5.30
C GLY A 132 -13.65 8.74 5.60
N LEU A 133 -12.37 8.36 5.57
CA LEU A 133 -11.23 9.23 5.89
C LEU A 133 -10.14 9.07 4.83
N VAL A 134 -9.70 10.17 4.22
CA VAL A 134 -8.66 10.15 3.17
C VAL A 134 -7.50 11.04 3.56
N ALA A 135 -6.30 10.48 3.68
CA ALA A 135 -5.06 11.26 3.82
C ALA A 135 -4.70 11.86 2.46
N VAL A 136 -4.83 13.17 2.30
CA VAL A 136 -4.59 13.92 1.08
C VAL A 136 -3.32 14.76 1.22
N PHE A 137 -2.39 14.57 0.29
CA PHE A 137 -1.18 15.37 0.21
C PHE A 137 -1.38 16.47 -0.83
N ALA A 138 -1.20 17.72 -0.41
CA ALA A 138 -1.42 18.89 -1.25
C ALA A 138 -0.27 19.88 -1.12
N MET A 139 0.00 20.61 -2.20
CA MET A 139 0.94 21.70 -2.25
C MET A 139 0.38 22.90 -1.48
N THR A 140 1.10 23.33 -0.45
CA THR A 140 0.78 24.52 0.34
C THR A 140 1.75 25.68 0.09
N ASP A 141 2.97 25.38 -0.36
CA ASP A 141 4.00 26.38 -0.64
C ASP A 141 4.62 26.14 -2.03
N PRO A 142 4.30 26.97 -3.04
CA PRO A 142 4.84 26.82 -4.39
C PRO A 142 6.25 27.43 -4.56
N ASP A 143 6.87 27.98 -3.51
CA ASP A 143 8.20 28.59 -3.60
C ASP A 143 9.24 27.58 -4.11
N PRO A 144 10.04 27.89 -5.15
CA PRO A 144 11.07 27.00 -5.66
C PRO A 144 12.08 26.49 -4.61
N ALA A 145 12.40 27.32 -3.60
CA ALA A 145 13.27 26.94 -2.49
C ALA A 145 12.58 25.94 -1.55
N ALA A 146 11.27 26.11 -1.28
CA ALA A 146 10.49 25.15 -0.53
C ALA A 146 10.39 23.81 -1.27
N ILE A 147 10.13 23.84 -2.59
CA ILE A 147 10.10 22.65 -3.46
C ILE A 147 11.45 21.93 -3.45
N LYS A 148 12.57 22.66 -3.63
CA LYS A 148 13.92 22.09 -3.61
C LYS A 148 14.26 21.45 -2.26
N ALA A 149 13.75 22.01 -1.17
CA ALA A 149 13.93 21.50 0.18
C ALA A 149 12.88 20.44 0.59
N TYR A 150 11.96 20.06 -0.30
CA TYR A 150 10.82 19.19 -0.02
C TYR A 150 9.93 19.66 1.14
N ARG A 151 9.77 20.97 1.30
CA ARG A 151 8.93 21.61 2.32
C ARG A 151 7.64 22.24 1.75
N HIS A 152 7.26 21.84 0.53
CA HIS A 152 6.14 22.43 -0.21
C HIS A 152 4.80 21.71 -0.01
N LEU A 153 4.81 20.51 0.57
CA LEU A 153 3.62 19.67 0.72
C LEU A 153 3.16 19.61 2.17
N THR A 154 1.85 19.51 2.35
CA THR A 154 1.20 19.30 3.65
C THR A 154 0.21 18.13 3.55
N CYS A 155 0.05 17.38 4.64
CA CYS A 155 -0.91 16.29 4.74
C CYS A 155 -2.19 16.77 5.43
N PHE A 156 -3.35 16.40 4.87
CA PHE A 156 -4.66 16.70 5.43
C PHE A 156 -5.51 15.44 5.46
N TYR A 157 -6.37 15.30 6.47
CA TYR A 157 -7.48 14.35 6.37
C TYR A 157 -8.74 15.02 5.83
N VAL A 158 -9.26 14.47 4.73
CA VAL A 158 -10.55 14.85 4.16
C VAL A 158 -11.56 13.75 4.46
N GLU A 159 -12.68 14.12 5.06
CA GLU A 159 -13.74 13.20 5.45
C GLU A 159 -14.80 13.08 4.34
N LYS A 160 -15.34 11.87 4.17
CA LYS A 160 -16.42 11.62 3.21
C LYS A 160 -17.64 12.49 3.53
N GLY A 161 -18.17 13.16 2.51
CA GLY A 161 -19.32 14.05 2.65
C GLY A 161 -18.98 15.52 2.88
N MET A 162 -17.69 15.86 3.03
CA MET A 162 -17.27 17.27 2.98
C MET A 162 -17.67 17.90 1.63
N PRO A 163 -18.31 19.09 1.61
CA PRO A 163 -18.71 19.75 0.37
C PRO A 163 -17.53 19.96 -0.59
N GLY A 164 -17.74 19.68 -1.88
CA GLY A 164 -16.71 19.76 -2.91
C GLY A 164 -15.83 18.51 -3.05
N PHE A 165 -15.85 17.58 -2.09
CA PHE A 165 -15.14 16.31 -2.19
C PHE A 165 -16.03 15.25 -2.84
N SER A 166 -15.54 14.64 -3.92
CA SER A 166 -16.28 13.60 -4.62
C SER A 166 -15.38 12.51 -5.22
N THR A 167 -16.00 11.36 -5.51
CA THR A 167 -15.39 10.31 -6.33
C THR A 167 -15.81 10.52 -7.78
N SER A 168 -14.89 10.91 -8.64
CA SER A 168 -15.18 11.22 -10.06
C SER A 168 -15.37 9.96 -10.91
N ARG A 169 -14.59 8.91 -10.64
CA ARG A 169 -14.57 7.69 -11.45
C ARG A 169 -14.03 6.50 -10.69
N LEU A 170 -14.56 5.31 -10.98
CA LEU A 170 -13.95 4.03 -10.59
C LEU A 170 -13.12 3.42 -11.73
N GLU A 171 -11.98 2.84 -11.38
CA GLU A 171 -11.07 2.21 -12.32
C GLU A 171 -11.38 0.73 -12.55
N HIS A 172 -11.51 0.35 -13.81
CA HIS A 172 -11.55 -1.04 -14.25
C HIS A 172 -10.13 -1.55 -14.48
N LYS A 173 -9.73 -2.58 -13.73
CA LYS A 173 -8.34 -3.04 -13.62
C LYS A 173 -8.18 -4.48 -14.11
N MET A 174 -6.95 -4.83 -14.47
CA MET A 174 -6.53 -6.19 -14.82
C MET A 174 -6.79 -7.16 -13.66
N GLY A 175 -6.22 -6.88 -12.49
CA GLY A 175 -6.35 -7.64 -11.26
C GLY A 175 -6.93 -6.82 -10.11
N ILE A 176 -7.00 -7.43 -8.93
CA ILE A 176 -7.56 -6.90 -7.68
C ILE A 176 -8.90 -6.20 -7.88
N ARG A 177 -9.77 -6.81 -8.71
CA ARG A 177 -11.00 -6.18 -9.23
C ARG A 177 -12.00 -5.84 -8.13
N GLY A 178 -11.99 -6.57 -7.01
CA GLY A 178 -12.84 -6.28 -5.87
C GLY A 178 -12.35 -5.11 -5.00
N SER A 179 -11.13 -4.60 -5.24
CA SER A 179 -10.63 -3.39 -4.58
C SER A 179 -11.15 -2.18 -5.34
N PRO A 180 -11.98 -1.32 -4.72
CA PRO A 180 -12.38 -0.08 -5.35
C PRO A 180 -11.19 0.86 -5.46
N THR A 181 -10.86 1.25 -6.68
CA THR A 181 -9.79 2.19 -6.98
C THR A 181 -10.41 3.35 -7.72
N ALA A 182 -10.19 4.58 -7.25
CA ALA A 182 -10.93 5.72 -7.74
C ALA A 182 -10.04 6.90 -8.16
N GLU A 183 -10.63 7.76 -8.98
CA GLU A 183 -10.26 9.17 -9.07
C GLU A 183 -11.09 9.97 -8.07
N LEU A 184 -10.40 10.82 -7.31
CA LEU A 184 -10.99 11.74 -6.34
C LEU A 184 -10.87 13.15 -6.87
N ALA A 185 -11.93 13.94 -6.75
CA ALA A 185 -11.92 15.37 -7.06
C ALA A 185 -12.16 16.20 -5.79
N PHE A 186 -11.41 17.30 -5.74
CA PHE A 186 -11.50 18.32 -4.71
C PHE A 186 -11.79 19.63 -5.43
N ASP A 187 -13.01 20.15 -5.28
CA ASP A 187 -13.47 21.41 -5.87
C ASP A 187 -13.78 22.38 -4.72
N GLY A 188 -12.80 23.21 -4.38
CA GLY A 188 -12.89 24.18 -3.29
C GLY A 188 -13.21 23.58 -1.92
N VAL A 189 -12.71 22.38 -1.61
CA VAL A 189 -13.06 21.67 -0.36
C VAL A 189 -12.52 22.42 0.84
N ARG A 190 -13.41 22.90 1.72
CA ARG A 190 -13.02 23.54 2.97
C ARG A 190 -12.62 22.47 4.00
N VAL A 191 -11.35 22.49 4.42
CA VAL A 191 -10.76 21.55 5.37
C VAL A 191 -10.26 22.31 6.60
N PRO A 192 -10.76 22.03 7.82
CA PRO A 192 -10.29 22.70 9.02
C PRO A 192 -8.78 22.52 9.25
N ASP A 193 -8.10 23.49 9.85
CA ASP A 193 -6.67 23.30 10.23
C ASP A 193 -6.49 22.16 11.23
N ALA A 194 -7.52 21.86 12.04
CA ALA A 194 -7.56 20.69 12.92
C ALA A 194 -7.46 19.34 12.16
N ASN A 195 -7.71 19.32 10.85
CA ASN A 195 -7.55 18.14 10.01
C ASN A 195 -6.15 18.03 9.35
N ARG A 196 -5.28 19.03 9.55
CA ARG A 196 -3.88 18.99 9.09
C ARG A 196 -3.06 18.03 9.96
N ILE A 197 -2.25 17.17 9.33
CA ILE A 197 -1.38 16.21 10.01
C ILE A 197 0.07 16.67 9.91
N GLY A 198 0.74 16.83 11.05
CA GLY A 198 2.04 17.49 11.15
C GLY A 198 1.99 18.97 10.74
N GLU A 199 3.12 19.66 10.77
CA GLU A 199 3.23 21.09 10.42
C GLU A 199 3.18 21.36 8.91
N PRO A 200 2.79 22.58 8.46
CA PRO A 200 2.89 22.94 7.06
C PRO A 200 4.31 22.70 6.52
N GLY A 201 4.39 22.00 5.38
CA GLY A 201 5.67 21.61 4.77
C GLY A 201 6.24 20.26 5.23
N GLU A 202 5.63 19.60 6.23
CA GLU A 202 6.06 18.26 6.66
C GLU A 202 5.49 17.12 5.81
N GLY A 203 4.56 17.41 4.88
CA GLY A 203 3.83 16.41 4.11
C GLY A 203 4.72 15.46 3.32
N TRP A 204 5.83 15.93 2.74
CA TRP A 204 6.77 15.05 2.04
C TRP A 204 7.46 14.06 2.99
N SER A 205 7.91 14.54 4.15
CA SER A 205 8.54 13.70 5.17
C SER A 205 7.57 12.63 5.68
N ILE A 206 6.32 13.03 5.96
CA ILE A 206 5.25 12.12 6.38
C ILE A 206 4.98 11.05 5.31
N ALA A 207 4.89 11.43 4.03
CA ALA A 207 4.70 10.48 2.94
C ALA A 207 5.86 9.48 2.86
N MET A 208 7.11 9.94 2.95
CA MET A 208 8.28 9.05 2.87
C MET A 208 8.36 8.08 4.05
N ARG A 209 8.08 8.55 5.28
CA ARG A 209 7.99 7.70 6.48
C ARG A 209 6.86 6.69 6.38
N THR A 210 5.70 7.11 5.85
CA THR A 210 4.55 6.23 5.58
C THR A 210 4.96 5.11 4.62
N PHE A 211 5.55 5.43 3.46
CA PHE A 211 5.99 4.41 2.51
C PHE A 211 7.09 3.49 3.03
N ALA A 212 7.98 3.99 3.89
CA ALA A 212 9.00 3.15 4.50
C ALA A 212 8.38 2.05 5.37
N ARG A 213 7.25 2.33 6.04
CA ARG A 213 6.55 1.38 6.90
C ARG A 213 5.51 0.52 6.16
N SER A 214 4.84 1.05 5.13
CA SER A 214 3.75 0.34 4.43
C SER A 214 4.22 -0.64 3.35
N ARG A 215 5.40 -0.43 2.74
CA ARG A 215 5.93 -1.30 1.65
C ARG A 215 6.01 -2.79 2.03
N PRO A 216 6.42 -3.18 3.24
CA PRO A 216 6.34 -4.56 3.71
C PRO A 216 4.94 -5.18 3.59
N GLY A 217 3.86 -4.42 3.81
CA GLY A 217 2.49 -4.93 3.61
C GLY A 217 2.21 -5.35 2.17
N ILE A 218 2.79 -4.67 1.18
CA ILE A 218 2.70 -5.08 -0.22
C ILE A 218 3.57 -6.29 -0.54
N ALA A 219 4.76 -6.38 0.07
CA ALA A 219 5.59 -7.56 -0.03
C ALA A 219 4.86 -8.79 0.55
N ALA A 220 4.18 -8.63 1.69
CA ALA A 220 3.35 -9.67 2.31
C ALA A 220 2.21 -10.11 1.39
N GLN A 221 1.53 -9.15 0.76
CA GLN A 221 0.49 -9.45 -0.23
C GLN A 221 1.07 -10.27 -1.40
N ALA A 222 2.26 -9.92 -1.89
CA ALA A 222 2.93 -10.63 -2.96
C ALA A 222 3.34 -12.07 -2.55
N VAL A 223 3.93 -12.24 -1.37
CA VAL A 223 4.26 -13.57 -0.82
C VAL A 223 3.02 -14.43 -0.67
N GLY A 224 1.92 -13.87 -0.16
CA GLY A 224 0.64 -14.57 -0.03
C GLY A 224 0.15 -15.05 -1.39
N ILE A 225 0.09 -14.17 -2.40
CA ILE A 225 -0.31 -14.53 -3.77
C ILE A 225 0.57 -15.68 -4.32
N ALA A 226 1.89 -15.58 -4.14
CA ALA A 226 2.83 -16.60 -4.59
C ALA A 226 2.55 -17.95 -3.91
N GLN A 227 2.41 -17.97 -2.58
CA GLN A 227 2.12 -19.17 -1.82
C GLN A 227 0.80 -19.81 -2.24
N GLY A 228 -0.26 -19.01 -2.40
CA GLY A 228 -1.56 -19.51 -2.83
C GLY A 228 -1.53 -20.14 -4.22
N ALA A 229 -0.80 -19.53 -5.16
CA ALA A 229 -0.63 -20.08 -6.50
C ALA A 229 0.19 -21.37 -6.50
N LEU A 230 1.25 -21.43 -5.70
CA LEU A 230 2.05 -22.64 -5.49
C LEU A 230 1.22 -23.78 -4.92
N ASP A 231 0.41 -23.55 -3.88
CA ASP A 231 -0.40 -24.60 -3.28
C ASP A 231 -1.39 -25.21 -4.28
N VAL A 232 -2.04 -24.36 -5.08
CA VAL A 232 -2.99 -24.80 -6.11
C VAL A 232 -2.27 -25.61 -7.19
N ALA A 233 -1.12 -25.13 -7.67
CA ALA A 233 -0.33 -25.81 -8.69
C ALA A 233 0.23 -27.16 -8.18
N ALA A 234 0.74 -27.21 -6.95
CA ALA A 234 1.27 -28.42 -6.34
C ALA A 234 0.19 -29.49 -6.15
N ARG A 235 -0.99 -29.10 -5.63
CA ARG A 235 -2.13 -30.02 -5.51
C ARG A 235 -2.58 -30.54 -6.87
N TYR A 236 -2.73 -29.65 -7.86
CA TYR A 236 -3.10 -30.06 -9.22
C TYR A 236 -2.05 -31.02 -9.82
N ALA A 237 -0.77 -30.78 -9.58
CA ALA A 237 0.30 -31.62 -10.09
C ALA A 237 0.33 -33.03 -9.45
N ALA A 238 -0.11 -33.15 -8.20
CA ALA A 238 -0.23 -34.44 -7.51
C ALA A 238 -1.43 -35.28 -7.99
N GLU A 239 -2.49 -34.63 -8.48
CA GLU A 239 -3.73 -35.29 -8.89
C GLU A 239 -3.83 -35.53 -10.39
N ARG A 240 -3.32 -34.61 -11.21
CA ARG A 240 -3.44 -34.68 -12.67
C ARG A 240 -2.50 -35.72 -13.23
N GLU A 241 -3.03 -36.68 -13.99
CA GLU A 241 -2.21 -37.68 -14.69
C GLU A 241 -1.94 -37.32 -16.16
N GLN A 242 -0.71 -37.56 -16.59
CA GLN A 242 -0.30 -37.59 -18.00
C GLN A 242 0.89 -38.53 -18.17
N PHE A 243 1.03 -39.16 -19.34
CA PHE A 243 2.08 -40.16 -19.57
C PHE A 243 2.07 -41.30 -18.53
N GLY A 244 0.88 -41.65 -18.02
CA GLY A 244 0.66 -42.78 -17.11
C GLY A 244 1.01 -42.55 -15.63
N LYS A 245 1.21 -41.30 -15.20
CA LYS A 245 1.51 -40.96 -13.80
C LYS A 245 1.11 -39.52 -13.45
N PRO A 246 1.03 -39.15 -12.16
CA PRO A 246 0.87 -37.76 -11.74
C PRO A 246 1.91 -36.83 -12.40
N ILE A 247 1.49 -35.67 -12.89
CA ILE A 247 2.39 -34.75 -13.60
C ILE A 247 3.49 -34.21 -12.68
N GLY A 248 3.28 -34.19 -11.35
CA GLY A 248 4.31 -33.86 -10.37
C GLY A 248 5.52 -34.81 -10.37
N GLU A 249 5.37 -36.04 -10.90
CA GLU A 249 6.46 -36.99 -11.10
C GLU A 249 7.22 -36.78 -12.42
N LEU A 250 6.79 -35.83 -13.26
CA LEU A 250 7.53 -35.42 -14.44
C LEU A 250 8.60 -34.41 -14.01
N GLN A 251 9.86 -34.71 -14.31
CA GLN A 251 11.01 -33.94 -13.80
C GLN A 251 10.89 -32.44 -14.03
N MET A 252 10.39 -32.01 -15.19
CA MET A 252 10.25 -30.59 -15.51
C MET A 252 9.16 -29.89 -14.68
N VAL A 253 8.05 -30.57 -14.35
CA VAL A 253 7.01 -30.03 -13.46
C VAL A 253 7.52 -29.98 -12.03
N GLY A 254 8.20 -31.04 -11.57
CA GLY A 254 8.83 -31.08 -10.25
C GLY A 254 9.87 -29.97 -10.07
N ALA A 255 10.67 -29.68 -11.11
CA ALA A 255 11.64 -28.58 -11.10
C ALA A 255 10.95 -27.21 -10.94
N MET A 256 9.87 -26.94 -11.69
CA MET A 256 9.09 -25.70 -11.54
C MET A 256 8.54 -25.54 -10.12
N LEU A 257 7.96 -26.60 -9.54
CA LEU A 257 7.44 -26.55 -8.17
C LEU A 257 8.55 -26.29 -7.14
N ALA A 258 9.73 -26.86 -7.34
CA ALA A 258 10.89 -26.62 -6.48
C ALA A 258 11.37 -25.17 -6.55
N ASP A 259 11.46 -24.59 -7.74
CA ASP A 259 11.84 -23.19 -7.95
C ASP A 259 10.80 -22.23 -7.35
N MET A 260 9.51 -22.50 -7.58
CA MET A 260 8.41 -21.72 -7.02
C MET A 260 8.44 -21.72 -5.48
N ALA A 261 8.61 -22.89 -4.85
CA ALA A 261 8.71 -23.01 -3.41
C ALA A 261 9.91 -22.28 -2.84
N THR A 262 11.09 -22.46 -3.46
CA THR A 262 12.34 -21.83 -3.02
C THR A 262 12.26 -20.31 -3.08
N GLN A 263 11.77 -19.75 -4.20
CA GLN A 263 11.68 -18.30 -4.35
C GLN A 263 10.62 -17.69 -3.43
N THR A 264 9.50 -18.37 -3.22
CA THR A 264 8.45 -17.92 -2.28
C THR A 264 8.97 -17.87 -0.85
N GLU A 265 9.69 -18.90 -0.40
CA GLU A 265 10.28 -18.93 0.93
C GLU A 265 11.38 -17.87 1.09
N ALA A 266 12.25 -17.70 0.09
CA ALA A 266 13.25 -16.64 0.11
C ALA A 266 12.61 -15.24 0.23
N ALA A 267 11.48 -15.01 -0.45
CA ALA A 267 10.76 -13.74 -0.37
C ALA A 267 10.13 -13.50 1.00
N ARG A 268 9.58 -14.56 1.61
CA ARG A 268 9.05 -14.52 2.97
C ARG A 268 10.13 -14.18 4.00
N GLN A 269 11.26 -14.87 3.95
CA GLN A 269 12.38 -14.63 4.87
C GLN A 269 12.93 -13.20 4.75
N LEU A 270 13.09 -12.69 3.52
CA LEU A 270 13.49 -11.30 3.29
C LEU A 270 12.46 -10.30 3.82
N LEU A 271 11.16 -10.58 3.66
CA LEU A 271 10.09 -9.76 4.22
C LEU A 271 10.15 -9.72 5.75
N TYR A 272 10.21 -10.87 6.42
CA TYR A 272 10.18 -10.92 7.88
C TYR A 272 11.41 -10.25 8.49
N THR A 273 12.60 -10.50 7.91
CA THR A 273 13.82 -9.79 8.29
C THR A 273 13.68 -8.27 8.10
N ALA A 274 13.09 -7.84 6.98
CA ALA A 274 12.87 -6.41 6.74
C ALA A 274 11.91 -5.80 7.77
N CYS A 275 10.89 -6.51 8.24
CA CYS A 275 9.99 -6.02 9.28
C CYS A 275 10.74 -5.75 10.59
N GLU A 276 11.57 -6.69 11.03
CA GLU A 276 12.39 -6.56 12.24
C GLU A 276 13.37 -5.39 12.14
N GLU A 277 14.07 -5.26 11.00
CA GLU A 277 15.04 -4.21 10.76
C GLU A 277 14.41 -2.80 10.69
N ILE A 278 13.18 -2.70 10.17
CA ILE A 278 12.42 -1.45 10.12
C ILE A 278 11.94 -1.05 11.53
N GLU A 279 11.41 -1.99 12.30
CA GLU A 279 10.96 -1.74 13.69
C GLU A 279 12.13 -1.41 14.62
N ALA A 280 13.31 -1.97 14.37
CA ALA A 280 14.54 -1.60 15.08
C ALA A 280 14.98 -0.15 14.83
N GLY A 281 14.42 0.55 13.83
CA GLY A 281 14.67 1.97 13.56
C GLY A 281 16.07 2.27 13.01
N GLY A 282 16.76 1.25 12.49
CA GLY A 282 18.11 1.38 11.95
C GLY A 282 18.18 2.21 10.66
N PRO A 283 19.36 2.76 10.30
CA PRO A 283 19.53 3.59 9.10
C PRO A 283 19.22 2.85 7.79
N GLY A 284 19.22 1.51 7.80
CA GLY A 284 18.91 0.66 6.63
C GLY A 284 17.42 0.41 6.39
N ALA A 285 16.51 0.94 7.21
CA ALA A 285 15.07 0.63 7.14
C ALA A 285 14.48 0.88 5.73
N ALA A 286 14.82 2.02 5.10
CA ALA A 286 14.34 2.34 3.75
C ALA A 286 14.84 1.36 2.69
N ARG A 287 16.08 0.85 2.84
CA ARG A 287 16.65 -0.15 1.94
C ARG A 287 15.98 -1.50 2.12
N TRP A 288 15.78 -1.95 3.36
CA TRP A 288 15.08 -3.19 3.66
C TRP A 288 13.65 -3.20 3.13
N ALA A 289 12.90 -2.12 3.37
CA ALA A 289 11.55 -1.94 2.83
C ALA A 289 11.50 -2.01 1.29
N ALA A 290 12.52 -1.45 0.62
CA ALA A 290 12.61 -1.50 -0.83
C ALA A 290 13.01 -2.88 -1.36
N MET A 291 13.96 -3.56 -0.70
CA MET A 291 14.43 -4.90 -1.07
C MET A 291 13.32 -5.94 -0.97
N CYS A 292 12.59 -5.99 0.15
CA CYS A 292 11.53 -6.98 0.32
C CYS A 292 10.39 -6.76 -0.69
N LYS A 293 9.96 -5.50 -0.90
CA LYS A 293 8.90 -5.15 -1.87
C LYS A 293 9.33 -5.48 -3.29
N LEU A 294 10.59 -5.20 -3.63
CA LEU A 294 11.14 -5.53 -4.93
C LEU A 294 11.12 -7.05 -5.16
N PHE A 295 11.77 -7.81 -4.28
CA PHE A 295 11.95 -9.23 -4.48
C PHE A 295 10.62 -9.99 -4.44
N ALA A 296 9.79 -9.75 -3.43
CA ALA A 296 8.50 -10.43 -3.30
C ALA A 296 7.55 -10.15 -4.48
N GLY A 297 7.53 -8.91 -5.00
CA GLY A 297 6.72 -8.56 -6.17
C GLY A 297 7.17 -9.25 -7.46
N ASP A 298 8.49 -9.39 -7.67
CA ASP A 298 9.04 -10.14 -8.81
C ASP A 298 8.77 -11.65 -8.65
N THR A 299 8.92 -12.20 -7.44
CA THR A 299 8.58 -13.59 -7.10
C THR A 299 7.12 -13.91 -7.35
N ALA A 300 6.18 -13.07 -6.90
CA ALA A 300 4.75 -13.31 -7.08
C ALA A 300 4.35 -13.40 -8.55
N MET A 301 4.94 -12.54 -9.40
CA MET A 301 4.69 -12.60 -10.84
C MET A 301 5.24 -13.91 -11.43
N ALA A 302 6.49 -14.29 -11.13
CA ALA A 302 7.10 -15.51 -11.66
C ALA A 302 6.33 -16.77 -11.21
N VAL A 303 6.06 -16.90 -9.91
CA VAL A 303 5.36 -18.06 -9.34
C VAL A 303 3.94 -18.19 -9.92
N THR A 304 3.22 -17.08 -10.10
CA THR A 304 1.87 -17.16 -10.65
C THR A 304 1.83 -17.48 -12.15
N THR A 305 2.85 -17.07 -12.93
CA THR A 305 2.94 -17.52 -14.34
C THR A 305 3.22 -19.01 -14.42
N ASP A 306 4.11 -19.50 -13.56
CA ASP A 306 4.48 -20.92 -13.52
C ASP A 306 3.31 -21.78 -13.02
N ALA A 307 2.52 -21.28 -12.07
CA ALA A 307 1.30 -21.96 -11.63
C ALA A 307 0.29 -22.15 -12.78
N VAL A 308 0.09 -21.12 -13.62
CA VAL A 308 -0.72 -21.25 -14.84
C VAL A 308 -0.13 -22.30 -15.78
N GLN A 309 1.19 -22.30 -15.95
CA GLN A 309 1.90 -23.22 -16.84
C GLN A 309 1.83 -24.69 -16.37
N VAL A 310 1.97 -24.95 -15.06
CA VAL A 310 1.80 -26.28 -14.44
C VAL A 310 0.39 -26.83 -14.68
N MET A 311 -0.62 -25.95 -14.62
CA MET A 311 -2.02 -26.33 -14.84
C MET A 311 -2.43 -26.41 -16.31
N GLY A 312 -1.58 -25.92 -17.23
CA GLY A 312 -1.85 -25.90 -18.66
C GLY A 312 -3.15 -25.15 -19.00
N GLY A 313 -3.99 -25.74 -19.86
CA GLY A 313 -5.26 -25.12 -20.27
C GLY A 313 -6.19 -24.78 -19.11
N TYR A 314 -6.18 -25.57 -18.03
CA TYR A 314 -7.00 -25.30 -16.84
C TYR A 314 -6.50 -24.09 -16.05
N GLY A 315 -5.21 -23.77 -16.14
CA GLY A 315 -4.64 -22.56 -15.56
C GLY A 315 -5.05 -21.28 -16.29
N TYR A 316 -5.52 -21.38 -17.54
CA TYR A 316 -5.89 -20.23 -18.37
C TYR A 316 -7.38 -19.86 -18.30
N ILE A 317 -8.24 -20.79 -17.87
CA ILE A 317 -9.68 -20.57 -17.75
C ILE A 317 -10.07 -20.11 -16.35
N THR A 318 -11.21 -19.42 -16.27
CA THR A 318 -11.66 -18.74 -15.03
C THR A 318 -12.31 -19.66 -14.00
N GLU A 319 -12.44 -20.95 -14.29
CA GLU A 319 -12.89 -21.96 -13.32
C GLU A 319 -11.84 -22.25 -12.25
N TYR A 320 -10.56 -21.99 -12.53
CA TYR A 320 -9.45 -22.20 -11.60
C TYR A 320 -8.84 -20.86 -11.16
N PRO A 321 -8.32 -20.78 -9.93
CA PRO A 321 -7.98 -19.48 -9.33
C PRO A 321 -6.65 -18.88 -9.82
N VAL A 322 -5.78 -19.65 -10.48
CA VAL A 322 -4.40 -19.21 -10.79
C VAL A 322 -4.34 -18.10 -11.84
N GLU A 323 -5.29 -18.04 -12.79
CA GLU A 323 -5.37 -16.92 -13.74
C GLU A 323 -5.63 -15.60 -13.01
N ARG A 324 -6.52 -15.63 -12.00
CA ARG A 324 -6.83 -14.47 -11.16
C ARG A 324 -5.63 -14.07 -10.33
N MET A 325 -4.95 -15.04 -9.71
CA MET A 325 -3.73 -14.79 -8.93
C MET A 325 -2.64 -14.15 -9.80
N MET A 326 -2.45 -14.60 -11.05
CA MET A 326 -1.52 -14.00 -12.01
C MET A 326 -1.89 -12.55 -12.36
N ARG A 327 -3.18 -12.28 -12.62
CA ARG A 327 -3.66 -10.90 -12.86
C ARG A 327 -3.46 -10.01 -11.64
N ASP A 328 -3.71 -10.54 -10.45
CA ASP A 328 -3.58 -9.81 -9.19
C ASP A 328 -2.11 -9.55 -8.84
N ALA A 329 -1.20 -10.49 -9.07
CA ALA A 329 0.23 -10.35 -8.79
C ALA A 329 0.87 -9.16 -9.49
N LYS A 330 0.40 -8.81 -10.70
CA LYS A 330 1.05 -7.77 -11.52
C LYS A 330 1.09 -6.40 -10.84
N ILE A 331 0.06 -6.06 -10.05
CA ILE A 331 0.00 -4.75 -9.38
C ILE A 331 1.08 -4.60 -8.32
N THR A 332 1.58 -5.70 -7.75
CA THR A 332 2.64 -5.69 -6.75
C THR A 332 3.96 -5.13 -7.26
N GLN A 333 4.17 -5.15 -8.58
CA GLN A 333 5.32 -4.54 -9.23
C GLN A 333 5.15 -3.04 -9.52
N LEU A 334 3.96 -2.46 -9.31
CA LEU A 334 3.62 -1.11 -9.77
C LEU A 334 3.39 -0.10 -8.63
N TYR A 335 2.43 -0.36 -7.74
CA TYR A 335 2.10 0.57 -6.65
C TYR A 335 3.14 0.57 -5.51
N GLU A 336 3.00 1.47 -4.54
CA GLU A 336 3.94 1.63 -3.41
C GLU A 336 5.41 1.84 -3.86
N GLY A 337 5.56 2.40 -5.06
CA GLY A 337 6.82 2.55 -5.80
C GLY A 337 7.08 1.37 -6.73
N THR A 338 7.22 1.65 -8.02
CA THR A 338 7.47 0.62 -9.04
C THR A 338 8.77 -0.14 -8.75
N GLN A 339 8.93 -1.33 -9.33
CA GLN A 339 10.17 -2.10 -9.20
C GLN A 339 11.43 -1.29 -9.61
N GLN A 340 11.30 -0.35 -10.55
CA GLN A 340 12.40 0.54 -10.94
C GLN A 340 12.71 1.56 -9.84
N ILE A 341 11.67 2.14 -9.22
CA ILE A 341 11.84 3.06 -8.08
C ILE A 341 12.47 2.33 -6.88
N GLN A 342 12.08 1.09 -6.60
CA GLN A 342 12.73 0.32 -5.53
C GLN A 342 14.23 0.14 -5.78
N ARG A 343 14.63 -0.18 -7.02
CA ARG A 343 16.05 -0.28 -7.41
C ARG A 343 16.79 1.04 -7.20
N LEU A 344 16.17 2.19 -7.51
CA LEU A 344 16.77 3.51 -7.24
C LEU A 344 16.94 3.77 -5.75
N ILE A 345 15.97 3.41 -4.92
CA ILE A 345 16.05 3.55 -3.45
C ILE A 345 17.21 2.72 -2.90
N ILE A 346 17.29 1.44 -3.31
CA ILE A 346 18.35 0.51 -2.89
C ILE A 346 19.73 1.03 -3.32
N ALA A 347 19.88 1.42 -4.58
CA ALA A 347 21.15 1.92 -5.11
C ALA A 347 21.59 3.19 -4.39
N ARG A 348 20.67 4.14 -4.15
CA ARG A 348 20.98 5.39 -3.44
C ARG A 348 21.45 5.13 -2.01
N ASP A 349 20.78 4.25 -1.28
CA ASP A 349 21.15 3.90 0.09
C ASP A 349 22.54 3.26 0.17
N LEU A 350 22.81 2.28 -0.71
CA LEU A 350 24.10 1.59 -0.78
C LEU A 350 25.26 2.56 -1.08
N LEU A 351 25.07 3.49 -2.02
CA LEU A 351 26.11 4.45 -2.41
C LEU A 351 26.32 5.55 -1.36
N ALA A 352 25.26 5.97 -0.67
CA ALA A 352 25.37 6.94 0.43
C ALA A 352 26.24 6.39 1.57
N ALA A 353 26.09 5.10 1.91
CA ALA A 353 26.90 4.44 2.95
C ALA A 353 28.40 4.41 2.60
N GLN A 354 28.76 4.31 1.32
CA GLN A 354 30.17 4.33 0.87
C GLN A 354 30.78 5.73 0.83
N SER A 355 29.96 6.77 0.76
CA SER A 355 30.44 8.17 0.71
C SER A 355 30.70 8.77 2.10
N GLN A 356 30.38 8.02 3.16
CA GLN A 356 30.52 8.43 4.56
C GLN A 356 31.63 7.68 5.32
N GLY A 357 32.31 6.73 4.68
CA GLY A 357 33.47 6.00 5.22
C GLY A 357 34.76 6.41 4.53
#